data_AF-A0A1G7NS30-F1
#
_entry.id   AF-A0A1G7NS30-F1
#
_cell.length_a   1.000
_cell.length_b   1.000
_cell.length_c   1.000
_cell.angle_alpha   90.00
_cell.angle_beta   90.00
_cell.angle_gamma   90.00
#
_symmetry.space_group_name_H-M   'P 1'
#
loop_
_entity.id
_entity.type
_entity.pdbx_description
1 polymer ?
#
loop_
_entity_poly.entity_id
_entity_poly.type
_entity_poly.pdbx_seq_one_letter_code
_entity_poly.pdbx_strand_id
1 'polypeptide(L)'
;MFYVVDTIKIADPLIISEKGNMFVLSQSAYENNSKSIKKLYRETDVYIVCVDESDFYDFLSSKHKARYRTFHEQFYSETESVTIKGKQCYKFKSPDVSFVLGLIKVGFFNVRMTKSCGDWYRLYNREYMNSYYRIVFPILKKN
;
A
#
# COMPACT_ATOMS: atom_id res chain seq x y z
N MET A 1 9.01 -8.41 -9.81
CA MET A 1 9.94 -8.56 -8.68
C MET A 1 9.53 -7.59 -7.61
N PHE A 2 9.46 -8.08 -6.37
CA PHE A 2 9.05 -7.36 -5.18
C PHE A 2 10.17 -7.43 -4.14
N TYR A 3 10.35 -6.33 -3.42
CA TYR A 3 11.34 -6.17 -2.38
C TYR A 3 10.68 -5.59 -1.15
N VAL A 4 10.86 -6.25 0.00
CA VAL A 4 10.54 -5.66 1.30
C VAL A 4 11.63 -4.66 1.65
N VAL A 5 11.24 -3.47 2.08
CA VAL A 5 12.14 -2.35 2.36
C VAL A 5 12.23 -2.08 3.86
N ASP A 6 11.09 -1.88 4.52
CA ASP A 6 11.03 -1.46 5.93
C ASP A 6 9.65 -1.75 6.53
N THR A 7 9.47 -1.45 7.82
CA THR A 7 8.16 -1.34 8.47
C THR A 7 7.89 0.12 8.80
N ILE A 8 6.81 0.68 8.25
CA ILE A 8 6.45 2.09 8.40
C ILE A 8 5.18 2.26 9.24
N LYS A 9 4.99 3.49 9.73
CA LYS A 9 3.73 3.96 10.32
C LYS A 9 3.12 5.05 9.46
N ILE A 10 1.80 5.03 9.34
CA ILE A 10 1.02 6.08 8.70
C ILE A 10 0.10 6.64 9.78
N ALA A 11 0.18 7.94 10.05
CA ALA A 11 -0.66 8.58 11.06
C ALA A 11 -2.12 8.63 10.57
N ASP A 12 -3.05 8.17 11.41
CA ASP A 12 -4.50 8.05 11.09
C ASP A 12 -4.74 7.49 9.68
N PRO A 13 -4.39 6.20 9.45
CA PRO A 13 -4.39 5.61 8.12
C PRO A 13 -5.80 5.51 7.57
N LEU A 14 -6.01 6.09 6.39
CA LEU A 14 -7.25 6.07 5.64
C LEU A 14 -7.04 5.30 4.34
N ILE A 15 -7.90 4.31 4.08
CA ILE A 15 -7.92 3.58 2.82
C ILE A 15 -8.93 4.24 1.88
N ILE A 16 -8.50 4.51 0.66
CA ILE A 16 -9.35 5.02 -0.43
C ILE A 16 -9.31 4.07 -1.61
N SER A 17 -10.42 4.00 -2.36
CA SER A 17 -10.50 3.23 -3.61
C SER A 17 -10.45 4.18 -4.80
N GLU A 18 -9.55 3.91 -5.74
CA GLU A 18 -9.42 4.66 -6.99
C GLU A 18 -9.16 3.68 -8.13
N LYS A 19 -10.00 3.73 -9.17
CA LYS A 19 -9.90 2.86 -10.36
C LYS A 19 -9.76 1.37 -10.02
N GLY A 20 -10.45 0.93 -8.96
CA GLY A 20 -10.47 -0.46 -8.51
C GLY A 20 -9.19 -0.94 -7.83
N ASN A 21 -8.27 -0.03 -7.47
CA ASN A 21 -7.14 -0.30 -6.57
C ASN A 21 -7.39 0.39 -5.23
N MET A 22 -6.83 -0.17 -4.16
CA MET A 22 -6.87 0.43 -2.83
C MET A 22 -5.55 1.13 -2.52
N PHE A 23 -5.65 2.31 -1.92
CA PHE A 23 -4.52 3.12 -1.50
C PHE A 23 -4.67 3.48 -0.03
N VAL A 24 -3.56 3.56 0.69
CA VAL A 24 -3.52 4.06 2.07
C VAL A 24 -2.63 5.29 2.16
N LEU A 25 -3.09 6.26 2.95
CA LEU A 25 -2.44 7.53 3.23
C LEU A 25 -2.95 8.06 4.59
N SER A 26 -2.41 9.16 5.09
CA SER A 26 -2.99 9.81 6.27
C SER A 26 -4.34 10.47 5.93
N GLN A 27 -5.28 10.44 6.87
CA GLN A 27 -6.54 11.17 6.71
C GLN A 27 -6.32 12.67 6.48
N SER A 28 -5.36 13.28 7.18
CA SER A 28 -5.02 14.70 7.03
C SER A 28 -4.56 15.05 5.60
N ALA A 29 -3.76 14.18 4.97
CA ALA A 29 -3.33 14.33 3.59
C ALA A 29 -4.54 14.28 2.63
N TYR A 30 -5.44 13.33 2.85
CA TYR A 30 -6.67 13.19 2.07
C TYR A 30 -7.55 14.43 2.18
N GLU A 31 -7.80 14.92 3.39
CA GLU A 31 -8.65 16.08 3.62
C GLU A 31 -8.06 17.34 2.99
N ASN A 32 -6.75 17.57 3.09
CA ASN A 32 -6.13 18.77 2.53
C ASN A 32 -6.12 18.78 0.99
N ASN A 33 -6.20 17.62 0.33
CA ASN A 33 -6.04 17.49 -1.13
C ASN A 33 -7.20 16.79 -1.86
N SER A 34 -8.36 16.64 -1.21
CA SER A 34 -9.47 15.79 -1.68
C SER A 34 -10.05 16.11 -3.07
N LYS A 35 -9.78 17.32 -3.60
CA LYS A 35 -10.27 17.79 -4.90
C LYS A 35 -9.45 17.30 -6.10
N SER A 36 -8.19 16.90 -5.92
CA SER A 36 -7.35 16.39 -7.01
C SER A 36 -6.50 15.23 -6.53
N ILE A 37 -6.98 14.02 -6.83
CA ILE A 37 -6.26 12.80 -6.48
C ILE A 37 -4.87 12.77 -7.15
N LYS A 38 -4.74 13.35 -8.36
CA LYS A 38 -3.46 13.57 -9.06
C LYS A 38 -2.43 14.32 -8.21
N LYS A 39 -2.90 15.35 -7.50
CA LYS A 39 -2.07 16.23 -6.67
C LYS A 39 -1.68 15.53 -5.37
N LEU A 40 -2.66 14.85 -4.75
CA LEU A 40 -2.47 14.05 -3.54
C LEU A 40 -1.31 13.04 -3.67
N TYR A 41 -1.22 12.34 -4.80
CA TYR A 41 -0.16 11.33 -5.03
C TYR A 41 1.24 11.92 -5.29
N ARG A 42 1.35 13.21 -5.62
CA ARG A 42 2.64 13.87 -5.86
C ARG A 42 3.19 14.53 -4.60
N GLU A 43 2.30 14.98 -3.73
CA GLU A 43 2.64 15.83 -2.59
C GLU A 43 2.60 15.10 -1.25
N THR A 44 2.07 13.87 -1.23
CA THR A 44 1.87 13.11 0.00
C THR A 44 2.33 11.68 -0.20
N ASP A 45 2.77 11.06 0.90
CA ASP A 45 3.10 9.65 0.89
C ASP A 45 1.82 8.81 0.78
N VAL A 46 1.62 8.23 -0.39
CA VAL A 46 0.52 7.32 -0.67
C VAL A 46 1.05 5.99 -1.16
N TYR A 47 0.45 4.92 -0.66
CA TYR A 47 0.89 3.56 -0.89
C TYR A 47 -0.26 2.73 -1.44
N ILE A 48 0.03 1.82 -2.37
CA ILE A 48 -0.92 0.74 -2.70
C ILE A 48 -1.06 -0.11 -1.44
N VAL A 49 -2.29 -0.41 -1.01
CA VAL A 49 -2.52 -1.30 0.14
C VAL A 49 -3.09 -2.63 -0.33
N CYS A 50 -2.41 -3.71 0.05
CA CYS A 50 -2.90 -5.07 -0.08
C CYS A 50 -3.24 -5.57 1.33
N VAL A 51 -4.52 -5.79 1.59
CA VAL A 51 -5.01 -6.24 2.90
C VAL A 51 -5.03 -7.77 3.01
N ASP A 52 -4.90 -8.49 1.90
CA ASP A 52 -4.81 -9.95 1.88
C ASP A 52 -3.38 -10.39 2.18
N GLU A 53 -3.22 -11.28 3.16
CA GLU A 53 -1.93 -11.87 3.52
C GLU A 53 -1.33 -12.67 2.35
N SER A 54 -2.17 -13.35 1.56
CA SER A 54 -1.71 -14.15 0.44
C SER A 54 -1.01 -13.32 -0.64
N ASP A 55 -1.43 -12.07 -0.85
CA ASP A 55 -0.79 -11.13 -1.79
C ASP A 55 0.68 -10.90 -1.42
N PHE A 56 1.00 -10.78 -0.13
CA PHE A 56 2.37 -10.56 0.34
C PHE A 56 3.27 -11.71 -0.10
N TYR A 57 2.86 -12.95 0.21
CA TYR A 57 3.64 -14.12 -0.14
C TYR A 57 3.67 -14.37 -1.64
N ASP A 58 2.60 -14.08 -2.37
CA ASP A 58 2.55 -14.25 -3.82
C ASP A 58 3.50 -13.33 -4.58
N PHE A 59 3.80 -12.16 -4.03
CA PHE A 59 4.77 -11.26 -4.63
C PHE A 59 6.22 -11.60 -4.30
N LEU A 60 6.48 -12.30 -3.18
CA LEU A 60 7.84 -12.70 -2.81
C LEU A 60 8.44 -13.66 -3.84
N SER A 61 9.69 -13.40 -4.21
CA SER A 61 10.49 -14.38 -4.96
C SER A 61 10.75 -15.63 -4.10
N SER A 62 11.01 -16.79 -4.72
CA SER A 62 11.30 -18.03 -4.00
C SER A 62 12.44 -17.87 -2.99
N LYS A 63 13.47 -17.06 -3.33
CA LYS A 63 14.58 -16.74 -2.43
C LYS A 63 14.13 -15.93 -1.22
N HIS A 64 13.21 -14.97 -1.39
CA HIS A 64 12.69 -14.17 -0.28
C HIS A 64 11.64 -14.90 0.54
N LYS A 65 10.82 -15.78 -0.07
CA LYS A 65 9.85 -16.61 0.66
C LYS A 65 10.50 -17.38 1.81
N ALA A 66 11.69 -17.94 1.61
CA ALA A 66 12.42 -18.64 2.66
C ALA A 66 12.78 -17.72 3.85
N ARG A 67 13.18 -16.47 3.57
CA ARG A 67 13.52 -15.46 4.60
C ARG A 67 12.30 -14.97 5.38
N TYR A 68 11.14 -14.90 4.73
CA TYR A 68 9.88 -14.47 5.34
C TYR A 68 8.98 -15.62 5.78
N ARG A 69 9.48 -16.87 5.75
CA ARG A 69 8.74 -18.04 6.23
C ARG A 69 8.52 -18.01 7.75
N THR A 70 9.41 -17.33 8.46
CA THR A 70 9.33 -17.05 9.91
C THR A 70 8.89 -15.60 10.16
N PHE A 71 8.21 -14.96 9.21
CA PHE A 71 7.72 -13.62 9.43
C PHE A 71 6.61 -13.69 10.49
N HIS A 72 6.91 -13.18 11.68
CA HIS A 72 6.08 -13.36 12.87
C HIS A 72 5.10 -12.21 13.11
N GLU A 73 4.99 -11.27 12.16
CA GLU A 73 4.03 -10.17 12.23
C GLU A 73 2.63 -10.69 11.88
N GLN A 74 1.63 -10.19 12.59
CA GLN A 74 0.23 -10.56 12.36
C GLN A 74 -0.35 -9.64 11.30
N PHE A 75 -0.53 -10.13 10.07
CA PHE A 75 -1.24 -9.39 9.02
C PHE A 75 -2.64 -9.01 9.49
N TYR A 76 -3.11 -7.82 9.07
CA TYR A 76 -4.32 -7.22 9.60
C TYR A 76 -5.18 -6.56 8.52
N SER A 77 -6.41 -7.04 8.35
CA SER A 77 -7.28 -6.61 7.26
C SER A 77 -8.61 -6.00 7.71
N GLU A 78 -8.89 -5.98 9.01
CA GLU A 78 -10.18 -5.52 9.51
C GLU A 78 -10.33 -4.01 9.37
N THR A 79 -11.38 -3.64 8.64
CA THR A 79 -11.73 -2.25 8.36
C THR A 79 -13.19 -1.97 8.64
N GLU A 80 -13.51 -0.70 8.83
CA GLU A 80 -14.86 -0.18 8.86
C GLU A 80 -15.00 0.91 7.80
N SER A 81 -16.22 1.04 7.27
CA SER A 81 -16.48 2.04 6.24
C SER A 81 -16.83 3.37 6.87
N VAL A 82 -16.24 4.44 6.34
CA VAL A 82 -16.45 5.81 6.79
C VAL A 82 -16.72 6.74 5.61
N THR A 83 -17.43 7.83 5.85
CA THR A 83 -17.65 8.86 4.83
C THR A 83 -16.82 10.09 5.17
N ILE A 84 -15.88 10.46 4.30
CA ILE A 84 -15.07 11.67 4.45
C ILE A 84 -15.30 12.55 3.23
N LYS A 85 -15.74 13.79 3.45
CA LYS A 85 -16.05 14.76 2.39
C LYS A 85 -16.98 14.21 1.29
N GLY A 86 -17.98 13.43 1.71
CA GLY A 86 -18.97 12.82 0.82
C GLY A 86 -18.47 11.64 -0.01
N LYS A 87 -17.27 11.12 0.28
CA LYS A 87 -16.71 9.93 -0.38
C LYS A 87 -16.55 8.77 0.60
N GLN A 88 -16.92 7.58 0.15
CA GLN A 88 -16.71 6.34 0.90
C GLN A 88 -15.21 6.03 1.01
N CYS A 89 -14.74 5.84 2.22
CA CYS A 89 -13.39 5.44 2.57
C CYS A 89 -13.45 4.30 3.61
N TYR A 90 -12.28 3.79 4.02
CA TYR A 90 -12.20 2.80 5.09
C TYR A 90 -11.14 3.17 6.11
N LYS A 91 -11.43 2.91 7.39
CA LYS A 91 -10.46 2.96 8.48
C LYS A 91 -10.19 1.57 8.98
N PHE A 92 -8.97 1.34 9.45
CA PHE A 92 -8.67 0.13 10.22
C PHE A 92 -9.39 0.20 11.57
N LYS A 93 -9.97 -0.92 12.02
CA LYS A 93 -10.66 -0.94 13.32
C LYS A 93 -9.69 -0.85 14.50
N SER A 94 -8.44 -1.29 14.30
CA SER A 94 -7.37 -1.18 15.29
C SER A 94 -6.61 0.14 15.12
N PRO A 95 -6.30 0.85 16.22
CA PRO A 95 -5.40 2.01 16.17
C PRO A 95 -3.91 1.62 16.04
N ASP A 96 -3.56 0.36 16.32
CA ASP A 96 -2.17 -0.11 16.41
C ASP A 96 -1.66 -0.76 15.10
N VAL A 97 -2.12 -0.26 13.96
CA VAL A 97 -1.71 -0.77 12.64
C VAL A 97 -0.38 -0.16 12.22
N SER A 98 0.56 -1.02 11.86
CA SER A 98 1.80 -0.69 11.15
C SER A 98 1.79 -1.33 9.77
N PHE A 99 2.78 -1.04 8.93
CA PHE A 99 2.77 -1.45 7.54
C PHE A 99 4.13 -1.99 7.10
N VAL A 100 4.16 -3.20 6.57
CA VAL A 100 5.33 -3.70 5.83
C VAL A 100 5.39 -2.97 4.51
N LEU A 101 6.41 -2.13 4.32
CA LEU A 101 6.65 -1.41 3.08
C LEU A 101 7.48 -2.26 2.13
N GLY A 102 7.08 -2.28 0.87
CA GLY A 102 7.91 -2.79 -0.21
C GLY A 102 7.81 -2.01 -1.51
N LEU A 103 8.72 -2.37 -2.41
CA LEU A 103 8.79 -1.87 -3.78
C LEU A 103 8.48 -3.02 -4.75
N ILE A 104 7.44 -2.86 -5.55
CA ILE A 104 7.03 -3.86 -6.54
C ILE A 104 7.22 -3.33 -7.95
N LYS A 105 7.94 -4.09 -8.80
CA LYS A 105 8.14 -3.74 -10.21
C LYS A 105 6.78 -3.64 -10.90
N VAL A 106 6.53 -2.52 -11.57
CA VAL A 106 5.24 -2.17 -12.20
C VAL A 106 4.70 -3.27 -13.10
N GLY A 107 5.53 -3.78 -14.03
CA GLY A 107 5.10 -4.82 -14.96
C GLY A 107 4.70 -6.12 -14.26
N PHE A 108 5.37 -6.47 -13.16
CA PHE A 108 5.04 -7.66 -12.38
C PHE A 108 3.71 -7.49 -11.62
N PHE A 109 3.50 -6.33 -11.00
CA PHE A 109 2.24 -6.02 -10.33
C PHE A 109 1.05 -6.03 -11.31
N ASN A 110 1.18 -5.33 -12.44
CA ASN A 110 0.10 -5.21 -13.42
C ASN A 110 -0.36 -6.56 -13.99
N VAL A 111 0.56 -7.52 -14.14
CA VAL A 111 0.24 -8.89 -14.58
C VAL A 111 -0.55 -9.66 -13.51
N ARG A 112 -0.19 -9.49 -12.24
CA ARG A 112 -0.80 -10.22 -11.11
C ARG A 112 -2.16 -9.67 -10.69
N MET A 113 -2.26 -8.34 -10.58
CA MET A 113 -3.48 -7.70 -10.06
C MET A 113 -4.50 -7.36 -11.15
N THR A 114 -4.19 -7.63 -12.43
CA THR A 114 -5.05 -7.34 -13.60
C THR A 114 -5.57 -5.89 -13.70
N LYS A 115 -4.94 -4.96 -12.96
CA LYS A 115 -5.27 -3.54 -12.92
C LYS A 115 -3.96 -2.74 -12.85
N SER A 116 -3.89 -1.67 -13.64
CA SER A 116 -2.78 -0.72 -13.61
C SER A 116 -3.15 0.45 -12.70
N CYS A 117 -2.26 0.82 -11.78
CA CYS A 117 -2.40 2.09 -11.07
C CYS A 117 -2.17 3.28 -12.02
N GLY A 118 -1.50 3.08 -13.15
CA GLY A 118 -1.16 4.13 -14.12
C GLY A 118 0.18 4.81 -13.82
N ASP A 119 0.60 5.74 -14.68
CA ASP A 119 1.98 6.23 -14.71
C ASP A 119 2.36 7.16 -13.54
N TRP A 120 1.43 8.00 -13.10
CA TRP A 120 1.51 8.90 -11.95
C TRP A 120 1.86 8.27 -10.58
N TYR A 121 1.71 6.96 -10.38
CA TYR A 121 2.05 6.29 -9.10
C TYR A 121 3.44 5.63 -9.13
N ARG A 122 4.13 5.71 -10.27
CA ARG A 122 5.37 4.98 -10.51
C ARG A 122 6.55 5.79 -10.04
N LEU A 123 7.40 5.16 -9.22
CA LEU A 123 8.76 5.61 -9.01
C LEU A 123 9.61 5.11 -10.17
N TYR A 124 10.13 6.04 -10.98
CA TYR A 124 11.08 5.70 -12.04
C TYR A 124 12.50 5.79 -11.50
N ASN A 125 13.19 4.65 -11.48
CA ASN A 125 14.62 4.61 -11.24
C ASN A 125 15.35 4.71 -12.59
N ARG A 126 16.02 5.86 -12.81
CA ARG A 126 16.73 6.17 -14.06
C ARG A 126 17.95 5.28 -14.28
N GLU A 127 18.68 4.98 -13.21
CA GLU A 127 19.93 4.19 -13.25
C GLU A 127 19.66 2.76 -13.74
N TYR A 128 18.60 2.13 -13.23
CA TYR A 128 18.24 0.76 -13.60
C TYR A 128 17.14 0.69 -14.66
N MET A 129 16.74 1.84 -15.24
CA MET A 129 15.63 1.99 -16.19
C MET A 129 14.35 1.20 -15.79
N ASN A 130 14.08 1.10 -14.49
CA ASN A 130 12.99 0.30 -13.94
C ASN A 130 11.96 1.19 -13.22
N SER A 131 10.69 0.81 -13.32
CA SER A 131 9.59 1.46 -12.61
C SER A 131 9.05 0.58 -11.49
N TYR A 132 8.80 1.19 -10.33
CA TYR A 132 8.28 0.52 -9.14
C TYR A 132 7.04 1.23 -8.60
N TYR A 133 6.14 0.50 -7.97
CA TYR A 133 5.14 1.05 -7.07
C TYR A 133 5.58 0.87 -5.62
N ARG A 134 5.20 1.81 -4.75
CA ARG A 134 5.24 1.60 -3.30
C ARG A 134 3.98 0.84 -2.89
N ILE A 135 4.16 -0.29 -2.23
CA ILE A 135 3.07 -1.15 -1.77
C ILE A 135 3.28 -1.47 -0.30
N VAL A 136 2.18 -1.52 0.45
CA VAL A 136 2.19 -1.81 1.87
C VAL A 136 1.23 -2.91 2.24
N PHE A 137 1.59 -3.64 3.30
CA PHE A 137 0.80 -4.71 3.89
C PHE A 137 0.56 -4.39 5.36
N PRO A 138 -0.70 -4.20 5.78
CA PRO A 138 -1.03 -3.87 7.17
C PRO A 138 -0.72 -5.04 8.10
N ILE A 139 -0.12 -4.73 9.25
CA ILE A 139 0.21 -5.65 10.33
C ILE A 139 -0.21 -5.03 11.67
N LEU A 140 -0.59 -5.86 12.65
CA LEU A 140 -0.74 -5.42 14.02
C LEU A 140 0.62 -5.37 14.70
N LYS A 141 0.86 -4.29 15.44
CA LYS A 141 2.04 -4.21 16.30
C LYS A 141 1.94 -5.31 17.38
N LYS A 142 3.00 -6.11 17.55
CA LYS A 142 3.14 -6.90 18.78
C LYS A 142 3.38 -5.95 19.96
N ASN A 143 2.52 -6.04 20.96
CA ASN A 143 2.75 -5.43 22.27
C ASN A 143 3.90 -6.12 22.98
#